data_AF-A0A0T9QDG5-F1
#
_entry.id   AF-A0A0T9QDG5-F1
#
_cell.length_a   1.000
_cell.length_b   1.000
_cell.length_c   1.000
_cell.angle_alpha   90.00
_cell.angle_beta   90.00
_cell.angle_gamma   90.00
#
_symmetry.space_group_name_H-M   'P 1'
#
loop_
_entity.id
_entity.type
_entity.pdbx_description
1 polymer ?
#
loop_
_entity_poly.entity_id
_entity_poly.type
_entity_poly.pdbx_seq_one_letter_code
_entity_poly.pdbx_strand_id
1 'polypeptide(L)'
;MSVCLLNDASTNEAIFYLEYILLMGWRGVMSNKYFNILASIILLLIIIPIEYPSYKYINSYMVMAKEITFSASIFIAFLSIPLLIYALLSGLIYLVSGWRFKYDSLICRCLLIISVISVILSLPISFYVTYKLKQDNYVACDRISWMSPNNFVKPPAVCN
;
A
#
# COMPACT_ATOMS: atom_id res chain seq x y z
N MET A 1 -16.12 -7.39 10.37
CA MET A 1 -15.10 -6.41 9.94
C MET A 1 -15.85 -5.20 9.41
N SER A 2 -15.99 -4.16 10.23
CA SER A 2 -16.91 -3.05 9.98
C SER A 2 -16.46 -1.73 10.60
N VAL A 3 -15.17 -1.64 10.95
CA VAL A 3 -14.67 -0.56 11.79
C VAL A 3 -14.46 0.75 11.00
N CYS A 4 -14.02 0.70 9.73
CA CYS A 4 -13.96 1.91 8.89
C CYS A 4 -15.12 2.10 7.87
N LEU A 5 -16.07 1.14 7.71
CA LEU A 5 -17.02 1.14 6.57
C LEU A 5 -18.52 1.26 6.91
N LEU A 6 -18.92 1.36 8.18
CA LEU A 6 -20.35 1.27 8.55
C LEU A 6 -21.06 2.61 8.79
N ASN A 7 -20.50 3.75 8.37
CA ASN A 7 -21.18 5.03 8.64
C ASN A 7 -21.57 5.89 7.44
N ASP A 8 -21.16 5.59 6.21
CA ASP A 8 -21.62 6.36 5.04
C ASP A 8 -21.83 5.43 3.84
N ALA A 9 -23.06 4.92 3.72
CA ALA A 9 -23.58 4.39 2.48
C ALA A 9 -23.91 5.57 1.55
N SER A 10 -22.95 6.02 0.75
CA SER A 10 -23.24 6.74 -0.49
C SER A 10 -22.01 6.77 -1.41
N THR A 11 -22.26 6.34 -2.64
CA THR A 11 -21.54 6.68 -3.89
C THR A 11 -20.14 6.09 -4.15
N ASN A 12 -20.16 5.03 -4.98
CA ASN A 12 -19.30 4.78 -6.14
C ASN A 12 -17.77 4.82 -6.00
N GLU A 13 -17.12 3.68 -5.74
CA GLU A 13 -15.75 3.37 -6.23
C GLU A 13 -15.52 1.85 -6.38
N ALA A 14 -16.18 1.24 -7.37
CA ALA A 14 -16.33 -0.21 -7.59
C ALA A 14 -15.04 -1.03 -7.89
N ILE A 15 -13.84 -0.43 -7.90
CA ILE A 15 -12.61 -1.15 -8.29
C ILE A 15 -11.82 -1.66 -7.07
N PHE A 16 -11.91 -0.99 -5.92
CA PHE A 16 -11.42 -1.52 -4.64
C PHE A 16 -12.33 -2.63 -4.05
N TYR A 17 -13.56 -2.74 -4.56
CA TYR A 17 -14.52 -3.76 -4.12
C TYR A 17 -14.12 -5.16 -4.58
N LEU A 18 -13.30 -5.36 -5.63
CA LEU A 18 -13.07 -6.70 -6.17
C LEU A 18 -12.06 -7.53 -5.35
N GLU A 19 -10.96 -6.94 -4.87
CA GLU A 19 -10.07 -7.59 -3.88
C GLU A 19 -10.74 -7.71 -2.51
N TYR A 20 -11.59 -6.74 -2.17
CA TYR A 20 -12.37 -6.75 -0.93
C TYR A 20 -13.51 -7.79 -0.97
N ILE A 21 -14.13 -8.07 -2.12
CA ILE A 21 -15.21 -9.07 -2.28
C ILE A 21 -14.64 -10.49 -2.13
N LEU A 22 -13.41 -10.75 -2.58
CA LEU A 22 -12.72 -12.04 -2.33
C LEU A 22 -12.37 -12.21 -0.84
N LEU A 23 -12.05 -11.13 -0.12
CA LEU A 23 -11.90 -11.12 1.35
C LEU A 23 -13.24 -11.10 2.11
N MET A 24 -14.33 -10.60 1.52
CA MET A 24 -15.68 -10.61 2.12
C MET A 24 -16.33 -12.00 2.08
N GLY A 25 -15.77 -12.95 1.33
CA GLY A 25 -16.05 -14.38 1.49
C GLY A 25 -15.78 -14.90 2.91
N TRP A 26 -15.00 -14.17 3.73
CA TRP A 26 -14.70 -14.54 5.12
C TRP A 26 -15.75 -14.19 6.17
N ARG A 27 -16.85 -13.52 5.82
CA ARG A 27 -17.93 -13.30 6.80
C ARG A 27 -18.70 -14.58 7.14
N GLY A 28 -18.44 -15.68 6.42
CA GLY A 28 -19.11 -16.97 6.59
C GLY A 28 -18.23 -18.15 7.03
N VAL A 29 -16.93 -17.99 7.25
CA VAL A 29 -16.05 -19.18 7.26
C VAL A 29 -16.04 -19.97 8.57
N MET A 30 -15.98 -19.42 9.81
CA MET A 30 -16.10 -20.26 11.02
C MET A 30 -16.56 -19.54 12.30
N SER A 31 -17.26 -20.28 13.17
CA SER A 31 -17.88 -19.82 14.44
C SER A 31 -16.89 -19.60 15.61
N ASN A 32 -15.61 -19.96 15.46
CA ASN A 32 -14.64 -19.97 16.55
C ASN A 32 -13.78 -18.68 16.60
N LYS A 33 -13.89 -17.94 17.71
CA LYS A 33 -13.14 -16.71 18.01
C LYS A 33 -11.62 -16.89 17.86
N TYR A 34 -11.07 -18.02 18.31
CA TYR A 34 -9.62 -18.25 18.31
C TYR A 34 -9.03 -18.43 16.91
N PHE A 35 -9.79 -19.05 16.01
CA PHE A 35 -9.36 -19.23 14.61
C PHE A 35 -9.21 -17.90 13.90
N ASN A 36 -10.17 -16.98 14.10
CA ASN A 36 -10.13 -15.65 13.48
C ASN A 36 -8.95 -14.79 13.99
N ILE A 37 -8.60 -14.91 15.28
CA ILE A 37 -7.43 -14.23 15.85
C ILE A 37 -6.15 -14.80 15.22
N LEU A 38 -6.01 -16.13 15.18
CA LEU A 38 -4.83 -16.80 14.62
C LEU A 38 -4.64 -16.47 13.13
N ALA A 39 -5.71 -16.52 12.36
CA ALA A 39 -5.76 -16.07 10.97
C ALA A 39 -5.28 -14.62 10.78
N SER A 40 -5.80 -13.69 11.59
CA SER A 40 -5.46 -12.28 11.48
C SER A 40 -4.00 -11.99 11.88
N ILE A 41 -3.42 -12.75 12.83
CA ILE A 41 -2.00 -12.67 13.17
C ILE A 41 -1.14 -13.17 12.01
N ILE A 42 -1.50 -14.32 11.41
CA ILE A 42 -0.79 -14.88 10.26
C ILE A 42 -0.81 -13.89 9.08
N LEU A 43 -1.96 -13.28 8.80
CA LEU A 43 -2.08 -12.27 7.73
C LEU A 43 -1.15 -11.07 7.99
N LEU A 44 -1.09 -10.58 9.23
CA LEU A 44 -0.20 -9.47 9.60
C LEU A 44 1.28 -9.84 9.43
N LEU A 45 1.67 -11.07 9.80
CA LEU A 45 3.03 -11.57 9.59
C LEU A 45 3.40 -11.71 8.10
N ILE A 46 2.44 -11.97 7.23
CA ILE A 46 2.65 -12.07 5.78
C ILE A 46 2.78 -10.68 5.12
N ILE A 47 2.05 -9.68 5.60
CA ILE A 47 2.06 -8.34 5.00
C ILE A 47 3.38 -7.61 5.25
N ILE A 48 3.97 -7.75 6.44
CA ILE A 48 5.27 -7.12 6.78
C ILE A 48 6.38 -7.38 5.74
N PRO A 49 6.68 -8.63 5.33
CA PRO A 49 7.72 -8.90 4.32
C PRO A 49 7.34 -8.46 2.90
N ILE A 50 6.04 -8.39 2.57
CA ILE A 50 5.57 -7.90 1.26
C ILE A 50 5.84 -6.41 1.11
N GLU A 51 5.79 -5.65 2.21
CA GLU A 51 5.98 -4.19 2.21
C GLU A 51 7.47 -3.76 2.22
N TYR A 52 8.38 -4.64 2.65
CA TYR A 52 9.82 -4.40 2.68
C TYR A 52 10.43 -3.86 1.37
N PRO A 53 10.14 -4.43 0.16
CA PRO A 53 10.69 -3.91 -1.09
C PRO A 53 10.34 -2.43 -1.33
N SER A 54 9.13 -1.99 -0.98
CA SER A 54 8.70 -0.60 -1.15
C SER A 54 9.59 0.39 -0.39
N TYR A 55 9.96 0.04 0.85
CA TYR A 55 10.90 0.83 1.64
C TYR A 55 12.30 0.87 1.01
N LYS A 56 12.80 -0.29 0.55
CA LYS A 56 14.11 -0.40 -0.11
C LYS A 56 14.20 0.52 -1.33
N TYR A 57 13.16 0.57 -2.15
CA TYR A 57 13.12 1.38 -3.36
C TYR A 57 13.13 2.89 -3.07
N ILE A 58 12.34 3.34 -2.10
CA ILE A 58 12.32 4.76 -1.69
C ILE A 58 13.67 5.15 -1.08
N ASN A 59 14.28 4.29 -0.26
CA ASN A 59 15.58 4.56 0.31
C ASN A 59 16.68 4.65 -0.77
N SER A 60 16.63 3.80 -1.80
CA SER A 60 17.53 3.87 -2.96
C SER A 60 17.41 5.20 -3.71
N TYR A 61 16.19 5.72 -3.82
CA TYR A 61 15.93 7.03 -4.42
C TYR A 61 16.48 8.19 -3.56
N MET A 62 16.23 8.18 -2.24
CA MET A 62 16.69 9.23 -1.32
C MET A 62 18.23 9.35 -1.25
N VAL A 63 18.92 8.21 -1.36
CA VAL A 63 20.40 8.15 -1.33
C VAL A 63 21.01 8.39 -2.72
N MET A 64 20.20 8.59 -3.76
CA MET A 64 20.65 8.74 -5.16
C MET A 64 21.60 7.62 -5.57
N ALA A 65 21.17 6.38 -5.36
CA ALA A 65 21.95 5.20 -5.69
C ALA A 65 22.26 5.11 -7.21
N LYS A 66 23.19 4.22 -7.56
CA LYS A 66 23.55 3.96 -8.97
C LYS A 66 22.39 3.35 -9.77
N GLU A 67 21.51 2.63 -9.08
CA GLU A 67 20.32 1.99 -9.63
C GLU A 67 19.11 2.45 -8.83
N ILE A 68 18.14 3.02 -9.53
CA ILE A 68 16.91 3.54 -8.95
C ILE A 68 15.76 2.84 -9.65
N THR A 69 14.95 2.15 -8.86
CA THR A 69 13.72 1.52 -9.34
C THR A 69 12.55 2.36 -8.83
N PHE A 70 11.76 2.92 -9.74
CA PHE A 70 10.67 3.81 -9.40
C PHE A 70 9.39 3.43 -10.14
N SER A 71 8.29 3.37 -9.40
CA SER A 71 6.96 3.18 -9.95
C SER A 71 5.94 3.97 -9.14
N ALA A 72 4.93 4.52 -9.82
CA ALA A 72 3.76 5.10 -9.19
C ALA A 72 3.10 4.13 -8.19
N SER A 73 3.08 2.83 -8.50
CA SER A 73 2.53 1.79 -7.63
C SER A 73 3.31 1.63 -6.32
N ILE A 74 4.64 1.77 -6.35
CA ILE A 74 5.48 1.70 -5.14
C ILE A 74 5.17 2.87 -4.21
N PHE A 75 4.93 4.06 -4.77
CA PHE A 75 4.58 5.25 -4.00
C PHE A 75 3.19 5.14 -3.36
N ILE A 76 2.20 4.66 -4.11
CA ILE A 76 0.85 4.39 -3.57
C ILE A 76 0.93 3.37 -2.45
N ALA A 77 1.62 2.24 -2.70
CA ALA A 77 1.79 1.17 -1.73
C ALA A 77 2.37 1.73 -0.44
N PHE A 78 3.49 2.46 -0.50
CA PHE A 78 4.13 3.06 0.67
C PHE A 78 3.20 3.97 1.49
N LEU A 79 2.43 4.85 0.83
CA LEU A 79 1.51 5.74 1.54
C LEU A 79 0.25 5.03 2.07
N SER A 80 -0.09 3.86 1.53
CA SER A 80 -1.22 3.04 1.99
C SER A 80 -0.87 2.11 3.16
N ILE A 81 0.42 1.86 3.43
CA ILE A 81 0.89 1.01 4.54
C ILE A 81 0.25 1.41 5.90
N PRO A 82 0.23 2.70 6.30
CA PRO A 82 -0.34 3.08 7.59
C PRO A 82 -1.83 2.72 7.71
N LEU A 83 -2.58 2.79 6.61
CA LEU A 83 -3.99 2.40 6.57
C LEU A 83 -4.15 0.88 6.76
N LEU A 84 -3.35 0.08 6.05
CA LEU A 84 -3.36 -1.38 6.15
C LEU A 84 -3.01 -1.86 7.56
N ILE A 85 -1.92 -1.36 8.13
CA ILE A 85 -1.51 -1.68 9.50
C ILE A 85 -2.60 -1.30 10.49
N TYR A 86 -3.17 -0.09 10.36
CA TYR A 86 -4.23 0.38 11.26
C TYR A 86 -5.49 -0.49 11.18
N ALA A 87 -5.92 -0.86 9.97
CA ALA A 87 -7.10 -1.70 9.77
C ALA A 87 -6.93 -3.11 10.37
N LEU A 88 -5.73 -3.70 10.25
CA LEU A 88 -5.44 -5.01 10.81
C LEU A 88 -5.31 -4.97 12.33
N LEU A 89 -4.60 -3.97 12.86
CA LEU A 89 -4.37 -3.84 14.31
C LEU A 89 -5.67 -3.51 15.05
N SER A 90 -6.47 -2.58 14.54
CA SER A 90 -7.80 -2.27 15.10
C SER A 90 -8.73 -3.48 15.03
N GLY A 91 -8.70 -4.25 13.93
CA GLY A 91 -9.42 -5.51 13.80
C GLY A 91 -9.02 -6.56 14.83
N LEU A 92 -7.72 -6.75 15.05
CA LEU A 92 -7.18 -7.66 16.08
C LEU A 92 -7.61 -7.26 17.49
N ILE A 93 -7.47 -5.98 17.85
CA ILE A 93 -7.83 -5.46 19.17
C ILE A 93 -9.33 -5.64 19.43
N TYR A 94 -10.15 -5.40 18.41
CA TYR A 94 -11.59 -5.64 18.49
C TYR A 94 -11.92 -7.13 18.67
N LEU A 95 -11.23 -8.03 17.97
CA LEU A 95 -11.44 -9.48 18.11
C LEU A 95 -11.02 -9.98 19.49
N VAL A 96 -9.91 -9.50 20.05
CA VAL A 96 -9.41 -9.95 21.36
C VAL A 96 -10.26 -9.36 22.49
N SER A 97 -10.30 -8.03 22.56
CA SER A 97 -10.83 -7.29 23.71
C SER A 97 -12.30 -6.91 23.55
N GLY A 98 -12.83 -6.86 22.32
CA GLY A 98 -14.16 -6.31 22.04
C GLY A 98 -14.24 -4.78 22.13
N TRP A 99 -13.10 -4.13 22.36
CA TRP A 99 -13.02 -2.69 22.58
C TRP A 99 -12.84 -1.95 21.25
N ARG A 100 -13.37 -0.73 21.18
CA ARG A 100 -13.18 0.18 20.05
C ARG A 100 -12.51 1.46 20.52
N PHE A 101 -11.61 1.99 19.70
CA PHE A 101 -10.98 3.28 19.99
C PHE A 101 -11.98 4.42 19.82
N LYS A 102 -11.95 5.39 20.73
CA LYS A 102 -12.89 6.54 20.72
C LYS A 102 -12.76 7.43 19.48
N TYR A 103 -11.55 7.52 18.91
CA TYR A 103 -11.23 8.36 17.75
C TYR A 103 -11.04 7.56 16.45
N ASP A 104 -11.53 6.32 16.42
CA ASP A 104 -11.32 5.39 15.32
C ASP A 104 -11.83 5.91 13.96
N SER A 105 -13.00 6.55 13.95
CA SER A 105 -13.59 7.13 12.73
C SER A 105 -12.76 8.28 12.14
N LEU A 106 -12.18 9.13 12.99
CA LEU A 106 -11.36 10.25 12.56
C LEU A 106 -10.02 9.77 12.01
N ILE A 107 -9.39 8.79 12.67
CA ILE A 107 -8.13 8.19 12.22
C ILE A 107 -8.34 7.45 10.90
N CYS A 108 -9.37 6.60 10.78
CA CYS A 108 -9.74 5.94 9.53
C CYS A 108 -9.90 6.97 8.40
N ARG A 109 -10.66 8.05 8.64
CA ARG A 109 -10.93 9.08 7.62
C ARG A 109 -9.66 9.80 7.17
N CYS A 110 -8.78 10.18 8.09
CA CYS A 110 -7.50 10.79 7.75
C CYS A 110 -6.62 9.83 6.91
N LEU A 111 -6.52 8.56 7.32
CA LEU A 111 -5.73 7.56 6.61
C LEU A 111 -6.29 7.26 5.21
N LEU A 112 -7.61 7.21 5.08
CA LEU A 112 -8.29 7.05 3.79
C LEU A 112 -8.00 8.24 2.86
N ILE A 113 -8.14 9.47 3.36
CA ILE A 113 -7.82 10.67 2.58
C ILE A 113 -6.37 10.65 2.09
N ILE A 114 -5.41 10.27 2.95
CA ILE A 114 -4.00 10.13 2.56
C ILE A 114 -3.83 9.09 1.44
N SER A 115 -4.52 7.95 1.53
CA SER A 115 -4.47 6.91 0.49
C SER A 115 -5.11 7.34 -0.84
N VAL A 116 -6.19 8.12 -0.82
CA VAL A 116 -6.80 8.64 -2.06
C VAL A 116 -5.90 9.70 -2.69
N ILE A 117 -5.34 10.60 -1.88
CA ILE A 117 -4.38 11.60 -2.34
C ILE A 117 -3.14 10.93 -2.93
N SER A 118 -2.68 9.81 -2.38
CA SER A 118 -1.52 9.10 -2.93
C SER A 118 -1.77 8.58 -4.35
N VAL A 119 -2.98 8.08 -4.64
CA VAL A 119 -3.38 7.65 -5.99
C VAL A 119 -3.39 8.84 -6.95
N ILE A 120 -3.99 9.96 -6.56
CA ILE A 120 -4.06 11.17 -7.40
C ILE A 120 -2.65 11.71 -7.68
N LEU A 121 -1.79 11.77 -6.65
CA LEU A 121 -0.43 12.28 -6.78
C LEU A 121 0.55 11.30 -7.43
N SER A 122 0.20 10.02 -7.53
CA SER A 122 1.08 8.99 -8.08
C SER A 122 1.52 9.28 -9.52
N LEU A 123 0.59 9.79 -10.35
CA LEU A 123 0.85 10.16 -11.74
C LEU A 123 1.78 11.37 -11.86
N PRO A 124 1.47 12.56 -11.29
CA PRO A 124 2.35 13.71 -11.43
C PRO A 124 3.73 13.46 -10.80
N ILE A 125 3.81 12.74 -9.69
CA ILE A 125 5.10 12.38 -9.06
C ILE A 125 5.91 11.47 -9.99
N SER A 126 5.28 10.50 -10.66
CA SER A 126 6.00 9.63 -11.59
C SER A 126 6.59 10.37 -12.77
N PHE A 127 5.89 11.35 -13.32
CA PHE A 127 6.42 12.22 -14.37
C PHE A 127 7.56 13.11 -13.85
N TYR A 128 7.37 13.71 -12.67
CA TYR A 128 8.37 14.58 -12.05
C TYR A 128 9.68 13.85 -11.76
N VAL A 129 9.61 12.67 -11.14
CA VAL A 129 10.79 11.84 -10.84
C VAL A 129 11.52 11.44 -12.11
N THR A 130 10.78 11.01 -13.14
CA THR A 130 11.38 10.65 -14.44
C THR A 130 12.10 11.84 -15.07
N TYR A 131 11.50 13.03 -15.03
CA TYR A 131 12.11 14.25 -15.54
C TYR A 131 13.38 14.60 -14.77
N LYS A 132 13.34 14.55 -13.44
CA LYS A 132 14.47 14.90 -12.59
C LYS A 132 15.65 13.94 -12.76
N LEU A 133 15.38 12.64 -12.84
CA LEU A 133 16.40 11.62 -13.08
C LEU A 133 17.09 11.80 -14.44
N LYS A 134 16.32 12.15 -15.49
CA LYS A 134 16.90 12.46 -16.81
C LYS A 134 17.83 13.68 -16.77
N GLN A 135 17.49 14.71 -16.00
CA GLN A 135 18.37 15.87 -15.80
C GLN A 135 19.67 15.48 -15.07
N ASP A 136 19.62 14.53 -14.15
CA ASP A 136 20.76 14.09 -13.35
C ASP A 136 21.61 13.00 -14.07
N ASN A 137 21.45 12.86 -15.40
CA ASN A 137 22.12 11.91 -16.29
C ASN A 137 21.83 10.43 -16.02
N TYR A 138 20.65 10.10 -15.47
CA TYR A 138 20.19 8.72 -15.41
C TYR A 138 19.56 8.30 -16.74
N VAL A 139 19.85 7.08 -17.17
CA VAL A 139 19.26 6.45 -18.35
C VAL A 139 18.12 5.54 -17.89
N ALA A 140 16.96 5.67 -18.52
CA ALA A 140 15.83 4.79 -18.27
C ALA A 140 16.02 3.49 -19.06
N CYS A 141 15.89 2.35 -18.39
CA CYS A 141 15.95 1.05 -19.03
C CYS A 141 14.60 0.68 -19.66
N ASP A 142 14.65 -0.09 -20.74
CA ASP A 142 13.44 -0.62 -21.36
C ASP A 142 12.72 -1.56 -20.40
N ARG A 143 11.39 -1.41 -20.36
CA ARG A 143 10.53 -2.20 -19.48
C ARG A 143 10.16 -3.48 -20.22
N ILE A 144 10.36 -4.61 -19.55
CA ILE A 144 9.91 -5.93 -20.03
C ILE A 144 8.37 -6.03 -20.09
N SER A 145 7.65 -5.26 -19.26
CA SER A 145 6.19 -5.21 -19.27
C SER A 145 5.65 -3.86 -18.77
N TRP A 146 4.38 -3.55 -19.06
CA TRP A 146 3.71 -2.33 -18.61
C TRP A 146 3.46 -2.31 -17.08
N MET A 147 3.41 -3.48 -16.45
CA MET A 147 3.28 -3.64 -14.99
C MET A 147 4.64 -3.60 -14.26
N SER A 148 5.75 -3.68 -15.00
CA SER A 148 7.08 -3.63 -14.40
C SER A 148 7.38 -2.20 -13.89
N PRO A 149 7.98 -2.06 -12.70
CA PRO A 149 8.52 -0.78 -12.27
C PRO A 149 9.59 -0.27 -13.25
N ASN A 150 9.76 1.05 -13.32
CA ASN A 150 10.76 1.65 -14.19
C ASN A 150 12.12 1.61 -13.49
N ASN A 151 13.15 1.14 -14.21
CA ASN A 151 14.50 1.11 -13.70
C ASN A 151 15.33 2.22 -14.37
N PHE A 152 16.11 2.92 -13.55
CA PHE A 152 16.98 4.01 -13.95
C PHE A 152 18.40 3.69 -13.47
N VAL A 153 19.37 3.82 -14.36
CA VAL A 153 20.77 3.53 -14.07
C VAL A 153 21.63 4.74 -14.40
N LYS A 154 22.68 4.96 -13.59
CA LYS A 154 23.69 5.98 -13.85
C LYS A 154 24.94 5.35 -14.46
N PRO A 155 25.47 5.85 -15.59
CA PRO A 155 26.69 5.34 -16.18
C PRO A 155 27.84 5.30 -15.15
N PRO A 156 28.68 4.24 -15.13
CA PRO A 156 28.82 3.18 -16.13
C PRO A 156 27.89 1.97 -15.97
N ALA A 157 26.92 2.01 -15.05
CA ALA A 157 25.96 0.91 -14.92
C ALA A 157 25.11 0.80 -16.20
N VAL A 158 24.98 -0.42 -16.72
CA VAL A 158 24.20 -0.73 -17.92
C VAL A 158 22.89 -1.39 -17.52
N CYS A 159 21.85 -1.15 -18.31
CA CYS A 159 20.60 -1.89 -18.21
C CYS A 159 20.88 -3.36 -18.55
N ASN A 160 20.51 -4.27 -17.65
CA ASN A 160 20.72 -5.71 -17.79
C ASN A 160 19.37 -6.42 -17.95
#